data_AF-A0A409WWR6-F1
#
_entry.id   AF-A0A409WWR6-F1
#
_cell.length_a   1.000
_cell.length_b   1.000
_cell.length_c   1.000
_cell.angle_alpha   90.00
_cell.angle_beta   90.00
_cell.angle_gamma   90.00
#
_symmetry.space_group_name_H-M   'P 1'
#
loop_
_entity.id
_entity.type
_entity.pdbx_description
1 polymer ?
#
loop_
_entity_poly.entity_id
_entity_poly.type
_entity_poly.pdbx_seq_one_letter_code
_entity_poly.pdbx_strand_id
1 'polypeptide(L)'
;PTPTPTLAEKATSIIADFALLDEHIFTFGGAEIALEKLFNAMLHYAAGAGGEVAQRYVLAAIVASNETNEGKGWVERLPALGITWLTHLLYLFKEKSSEDATPSFRTALLLRDGYECHVTGQQDFSHPSPTLEDVTTLEAAHIIRRDIADFDADQTSLSFKSAATTFDILVNFTCLPVEQLEDLKALIDDPSNGMLLERNAHAGFEALLWCLEKTDVNTYKVQRVSSKGTGLISRLDKDALVVFEDKSSQFLQAPSNSLKRSFPISLPDEKLIAIHAAIAGLMHMSGAGRFFDELFRRYIDDDDSTPLIQWIDLEKAVNLEETRDLLKDLQQIQVSS
;
A
#
# COMPACT_ATOMS: atom_id res chain seq x y z
N PRO A 1 -26.23 24.36 27.88
CA PRO A 1 -24.94 23.72 27.54
C PRO A 1 -24.88 23.46 26.03
N THR A 2 -23.92 24.06 25.33
CA THR A 2 -23.61 23.68 23.95
C THR A 2 -23.13 22.21 23.94
N PRO A 3 -23.58 21.38 22.98
CA PRO A 3 -23.13 20.00 22.88
C PRO A 3 -21.61 19.96 22.67
N THR A 4 -20.94 19.04 23.36
CA THR A 4 -19.50 18.80 23.17
C THR A 4 -19.28 18.24 21.77
N PRO A 5 -18.36 18.80 20.97
CA PRO A 5 -18.10 18.30 19.63
C PRO A 5 -17.58 16.85 19.69
N THR A 6 -18.07 16.03 18.76
CA THR A 6 -17.63 14.66 18.53
C THR A 6 -16.16 14.62 18.10
N LEU A 7 -15.53 13.45 18.21
CA LEU A 7 -14.14 13.27 17.77
C LEU A 7 -13.97 13.58 16.27
N ALA A 8 -14.94 13.20 15.45
CA ALA A 8 -14.98 13.47 14.01
C ALA A 8 -15.04 14.97 13.69
N GLU A 9 -15.92 15.71 14.38
CA GLU A 9 -16.02 17.17 14.22
C GLU A 9 -14.73 17.86 14.64
N LYS A 10 -14.11 17.44 15.75
CA LYS A 10 -12.83 17.97 16.20
C LYS A 10 -11.72 17.75 15.18
N ALA A 11 -11.52 16.51 14.71
CA ALA A 11 -10.48 16.20 13.75
C ALA A 11 -10.67 16.97 12.43
N THR A 12 -11.90 17.05 11.94
CA THR A 12 -12.23 17.79 10.70
C THR A 12 -11.94 19.28 10.86
N SER A 13 -12.29 19.88 12.01
CA SER A 13 -11.94 21.28 12.30
C SER A 13 -10.43 21.49 12.33
N ILE A 14 -9.68 20.58 12.96
CA ILE A 14 -8.21 20.65 13.02
C ILE A 14 -7.61 20.59 11.60
N ILE A 15 -8.09 19.69 10.74
CA ILE A 15 -7.62 19.60 9.34
C ILE A 15 -7.95 20.88 8.59
N ALA A 16 -9.14 21.45 8.78
CA ALA A 16 -9.56 22.68 8.11
C ALA A 16 -8.70 23.89 8.53
N ASP A 17 -8.39 24.01 9.82
CA ASP A 17 -7.52 25.06 10.35
C ASP A 17 -6.08 24.85 9.85
N PHE A 18 -5.60 23.61 9.81
CA PHE A 18 -4.29 23.23 9.30
C PHE A 18 -4.13 23.54 7.80
N ALA A 19 -5.19 23.34 7.01
CA ALA A 19 -5.20 23.63 5.58
C ALA A 19 -5.05 25.13 5.24
N LEU A 20 -5.19 26.02 6.22
CA LEU A 20 -4.92 27.46 6.04
C LEU A 20 -3.43 27.80 6.11
N LEU A 21 -2.58 26.84 6.50
CA LEU A 21 -1.13 26.97 6.49
C LEU A 21 -0.59 26.39 5.19
N ASP A 22 -0.15 27.24 4.26
CA ASP A 22 0.47 26.80 2.99
C ASP A 22 1.85 26.13 3.19
N GLU A 23 2.33 26.01 4.43
CA GLU A 23 3.68 25.52 4.79
C GLU A 23 3.83 23.98 4.74
N HIS A 24 2.77 23.24 4.41
CA HIS A 24 2.75 21.77 4.51
C HIS A 24 2.46 21.07 3.18
N ILE A 25 2.89 21.72 2.10
CA ILE A 25 2.79 21.25 0.73
C ILE A 25 4.19 20.85 0.26
N PHE A 26 4.39 19.55 0.00
CA PHE A 26 5.64 19.02 -0.55
C PHE A 26 5.50 18.93 -2.07
N THR A 27 6.44 19.54 -2.80
CA THR A 27 6.49 19.47 -4.26
C THR A 27 7.75 18.77 -4.72
N PHE A 28 7.62 17.79 -5.61
CA PHE A 28 8.77 17.12 -6.21
C PHE A 28 8.48 16.76 -7.67
N GLY A 29 9.36 17.14 -8.59
CA GLY A 29 9.22 16.78 -10.02
C GLY A 29 7.92 17.25 -10.69
N GLY A 30 7.25 18.28 -10.17
CA GLY A 30 5.94 18.73 -10.65
C GLY A 30 4.74 17.90 -10.15
N ALA A 31 4.98 16.97 -9.22
CA ALA A 31 3.97 16.40 -8.34
C ALA A 31 3.93 17.18 -7.02
N GLU A 32 2.76 17.15 -6.38
CA GLU A 32 2.49 17.84 -5.12
C GLU A 32 1.75 16.87 -4.20
N ILE A 33 2.13 16.87 -2.92
CA ILE A 33 1.34 16.29 -1.85
C ILE A 33 1.18 17.32 -0.73
N ALA A 34 -0.07 17.51 -0.33
CA ALA A 34 -0.44 18.42 0.75
C ALA A 34 -0.97 17.58 1.92
N LEU A 35 -0.43 17.80 3.13
CA LEU A 35 -0.71 16.91 4.27
C LEU A 35 -2.19 16.92 4.70
N GLU A 36 -2.92 18.00 4.46
CA GLU A 36 -4.37 18.05 4.66
C GLU A 36 -5.12 17.10 3.73
N LYS A 37 -4.67 16.94 2.47
CA LYS A 37 -5.25 15.95 1.54
C LYS A 37 -4.93 14.53 2.02
N LEU A 38 -3.73 14.31 2.55
CA LEU A 38 -3.36 13.05 3.17
C LEU A 38 -4.25 12.72 4.37
N PHE A 39 -4.48 13.64 5.30
CA PHE A 39 -5.35 13.41 6.45
C PHE A 39 -6.79 13.11 6.06
N ASN A 40 -7.34 13.85 5.10
CA ASN A 40 -8.68 13.58 4.58
C ASN A 40 -8.76 12.20 3.91
N ALA A 41 -7.75 11.81 3.14
CA ALA A 41 -7.68 10.49 2.51
C ALA A 41 -7.56 9.36 3.55
N MET A 42 -6.71 9.51 4.57
CA MET A 42 -6.59 8.57 5.68
C MET A 42 -7.94 8.38 6.38
N LEU A 43 -8.66 9.47 6.69
CA LEU A 43 -9.99 9.39 7.30
C LEU A 43 -11.03 8.72 6.40
N HIS A 44 -11.02 9.04 5.10
CA HIS A 44 -11.96 8.49 4.13
C HIS A 44 -11.80 6.97 3.99
N TYR A 45 -10.57 6.48 3.90
CA TYR A 45 -10.28 5.07 3.64
C TYR A 45 -10.08 4.21 4.89
N ALA A 46 -9.95 4.80 6.08
CA ALA A 46 -9.79 4.05 7.33
C ALA A 46 -10.91 3.03 7.57
N ALA A 47 -12.16 3.39 7.29
CA ALA A 47 -13.28 2.46 7.47
C ALA A 47 -13.21 1.26 6.51
N GLY A 48 -12.73 1.45 5.27
CA GLY A 48 -12.52 0.38 4.32
C GLY A 48 -11.34 -0.52 4.70
N ALA A 49 -10.27 0.05 5.26
CA ALA A 49 -9.10 -0.68 5.70
C ALA A 49 -9.36 -1.48 7.00
N GLY A 50 -9.95 -0.86 8.02
CA GLY A 50 -10.03 -1.37 9.39
C GLY A 50 -11.36 -1.19 10.10
N GLY A 51 -12.39 -0.69 9.42
CA GLY A 51 -13.70 -0.41 10.02
C GLY A 51 -13.65 0.77 11.01
N GLU A 52 -14.56 0.78 11.97
CA GLU A 52 -14.69 1.86 12.96
C GLU A 52 -13.45 2.01 13.84
N VAL A 53 -12.73 0.92 14.11
CA VAL A 53 -11.52 0.94 14.95
C VAL A 53 -10.42 1.75 14.28
N ALA A 54 -10.14 1.48 13.00
CA ALA A 54 -9.18 2.27 12.22
C ALA A 54 -9.61 3.73 12.06
N GLN A 55 -10.90 3.98 11.82
CA GLN A 55 -11.40 5.35 11.74
C GLN A 55 -11.16 6.10 13.05
N ARG A 56 -11.41 5.45 14.19
CA ARG A 56 -11.13 6.01 15.51
C ARG A 56 -9.64 6.25 15.74
N TYR A 57 -8.77 5.35 15.28
CA TYR A 57 -7.32 5.54 15.33
C TYR A 57 -6.89 6.82 14.60
N VAL A 58 -7.29 6.99 13.34
CA VAL A 58 -6.92 8.18 12.55
C VAL A 58 -7.45 9.46 13.19
N LEU A 59 -8.73 9.46 13.61
CA LEU A 59 -9.35 10.59 14.30
C LEU A 59 -8.63 10.95 15.60
N ALA A 60 -8.30 9.95 16.42
CA ALA A 60 -7.63 10.15 17.70
C ALA A 60 -6.20 10.66 17.50
N ALA A 61 -5.47 10.15 16.51
CA ALA A 61 -4.13 10.61 16.19
C ALA A 61 -4.11 12.10 15.82
N ILE A 62 -5.05 12.54 14.95
CA ILE A 62 -5.18 13.95 14.56
C ILE A 62 -5.50 14.84 15.76
N VAL A 63 -6.47 14.42 16.59
CA VAL A 63 -6.87 15.21 17.77
C VAL A 63 -5.75 15.28 18.81
N ALA A 64 -5.06 14.16 19.07
CA ALA A 64 -3.95 14.11 20.01
C ALA A 64 -2.75 14.96 19.56
N SER A 65 -2.52 15.08 18.25
CA SER A 65 -1.50 15.98 17.70
C SER A 65 -1.83 17.46 17.94
N ASN A 66 -3.10 17.81 18.13
CA ASN A 66 -3.53 19.18 18.41
C ASN A 66 -3.58 19.53 19.92
N GLU A 67 -3.82 18.55 20.78
CA GLU A 67 -3.98 18.78 22.22
C GLU A 67 -2.63 19.06 22.92
N THR A 68 -2.27 20.35 23.06
CA THR A 68 -1.21 20.79 23.98
C THR A 68 -1.62 22.00 24.81
N ASN A 69 -1.10 22.07 26.04
CA ASN A 69 -1.37 23.14 27.01
C ASN A 69 -0.77 24.51 26.64
N GLU A 70 -0.02 24.64 25.53
CA GLU A 70 0.78 25.83 25.21
C GLU A 70 0.42 26.49 23.85
N GLY A 71 -0.68 26.10 23.21
CA GLY A 71 -1.29 26.83 22.08
C GLY A 71 -0.53 26.82 20.75
N LYS A 72 0.68 26.22 20.69
CA LYS A 72 1.48 26.10 19.46
C LYS A 72 1.99 24.69 19.12
N GLY A 73 1.74 23.69 19.98
CA GLY A 73 2.29 22.34 19.77
C GLY A 73 1.77 21.60 18.54
N TRP A 74 0.66 22.05 17.94
CA TRP A 74 0.09 21.44 16.73
C TRP A 74 0.88 21.78 15.46
N VAL A 75 1.60 22.93 15.45
CA VAL A 75 2.44 23.38 14.33
C VAL A 75 3.58 22.40 14.04
N GLU A 76 4.05 21.66 15.04
CA GLU A 76 5.11 20.67 14.86
C GLU A 76 4.56 19.24 14.77
N ARG A 77 3.57 18.90 15.60
CA ARG A 77 3.10 17.52 15.74
C ARG A 77 2.20 17.06 14.61
N LEU A 78 1.34 17.94 14.09
CA LEU A 78 0.44 17.55 13.02
C LEU A 78 1.22 17.33 11.71
N PRO A 79 2.16 18.21 11.30
CA PRO A 79 3.07 17.89 10.20
C PRO A 79 3.86 16.61 10.43
N ALA A 80 4.44 16.42 11.62
CA ALA A 80 5.17 15.21 11.95
C ALA A 80 4.31 13.95 11.78
N LEU A 81 3.04 13.97 12.21
CA LEU A 81 2.11 12.86 11.99
C LEU A 81 1.88 12.61 10.49
N GLY A 82 1.66 13.66 9.71
CA GLY A 82 1.44 13.56 8.26
C GLY A 82 2.67 13.01 7.54
N ILE A 83 3.86 13.50 7.88
CA ILE A 83 5.14 12.97 7.39
C ILE A 83 5.25 11.49 7.80
N THR A 84 5.04 11.16 9.07
CA THR A 84 5.08 9.77 9.55
C THR A 84 4.14 8.85 8.79
N TRP A 85 2.91 9.25 8.44
CA TRP A 85 2.03 8.42 7.62
C TRP A 85 2.46 8.33 6.17
N LEU A 86 2.82 9.47 5.57
CA LEU A 86 3.29 9.51 4.18
C LEU A 86 4.48 8.58 4.01
N THR A 87 5.43 8.74 4.91
CA THR A 87 6.65 8.00 4.83
C THR A 87 6.30 6.56 5.34
N HIS A 88 5.92 6.32 6.60
CA HIS A 88 6.09 4.98 7.20
C HIS A 88 4.97 4.01 6.82
N LEU A 89 3.86 4.52 6.30
CA LEU A 89 2.79 3.70 5.78
C LEU A 89 2.83 3.68 4.26
N LEU A 90 2.71 4.84 3.62
CA LEU A 90 2.45 4.88 2.18
C LEU A 90 3.68 4.50 1.34
N TYR A 91 4.88 4.97 1.69
CA TYR A 91 6.09 4.67 0.93
C TYR A 91 6.26 3.18 0.65
N LEU A 92 6.03 2.33 1.65
CA LEU A 92 6.23 0.87 1.57
C LEU A 92 5.29 0.19 0.58
N PHE A 93 4.09 0.73 0.39
CA PHE A 93 3.19 0.21 -0.62
C PHE A 93 3.59 0.64 -2.05
N LYS A 94 4.51 1.61 -2.20
CA LYS A 94 4.86 2.21 -3.48
C LYS A 94 6.29 1.95 -3.97
N GLU A 95 7.26 1.83 -3.06
CA GLU A 95 8.65 1.46 -3.36
C GLU A 95 8.71 0.20 -4.21
N LYS A 96 9.55 0.03 -5.23
CA LYS A 96 9.51 -1.21 -6.04
C LYS A 96 10.06 -2.41 -5.26
N SER A 97 9.40 -3.57 -5.33
CA SER A 97 9.91 -4.79 -4.68
C SER A 97 11.11 -5.31 -5.46
N SER A 98 12.14 -5.73 -4.74
CA SER A 98 13.31 -6.37 -5.32
C SER A 98 13.24 -7.90 -5.28
N GLU A 99 12.27 -8.48 -4.57
CA GLU A 99 12.20 -9.93 -4.34
C GLU A 99 11.05 -10.60 -5.11
N ASP A 100 11.43 -11.60 -5.91
CA ASP A 100 10.48 -12.53 -6.51
C ASP A 100 9.76 -13.35 -5.43
N ALA A 101 8.50 -13.68 -5.71
CA ALA A 101 7.74 -14.67 -4.95
C ALA A 101 8.53 -15.97 -4.73
N THR A 102 8.46 -16.51 -3.51
CA THR A 102 9.11 -17.81 -3.24
C THR A 102 8.57 -18.89 -4.18
N PRO A 103 9.40 -19.85 -4.62
CA PRO A 103 8.93 -20.92 -5.49
C PRO A 103 7.75 -21.71 -4.91
N SER A 104 7.70 -21.88 -3.58
CA SER A 104 6.59 -22.52 -2.88
C SER A 104 5.30 -21.72 -2.94
N PHE A 105 5.36 -20.41 -2.73
CA PHE A 105 4.21 -19.51 -2.84
C PHE A 105 3.63 -19.56 -4.25
N ARG A 106 4.48 -19.34 -5.26
CA ARG A 106 4.05 -19.40 -6.67
C ARG A 106 3.43 -20.75 -7.04
N THR A 107 4.03 -21.86 -6.60
CA THR A 107 3.52 -23.21 -6.88
C THR A 107 2.14 -23.43 -6.26
N ALA A 108 1.94 -22.95 -5.02
CA ALA A 108 0.64 -23.03 -4.36
C ALA A 108 -0.43 -22.23 -5.11
N LEU A 109 -0.10 -21.01 -5.55
CA LEU A 109 -1.03 -20.18 -6.33
C LEU A 109 -1.36 -20.80 -7.70
N LEU A 110 -0.37 -21.35 -8.43
CA LEU A 110 -0.62 -22.09 -9.69
C LEU A 110 -1.64 -23.20 -9.52
N LEU A 111 -1.50 -24.02 -8.49
CA LEU A 111 -2.44 -25.11 -8.22
C LEU A 111 -3.82 -24.56 -7.84
N ARG A 112 -3.88 -23.61 -6.90
CA ARG A 112 -5.14 -23.02 -6.42
C ARG A 112 -5.91 -22.32 -7.54
N ASP A 113 -5.24 -21.51 -8.33
CA ASP A 113 -5.87 -20.65 -9.35
C ASP A 113 -6.10 -21.39 -10.67
N GLY A 114 -5.63 -22.64 -10.75
CA GLY A 114 -5.71 -23.51 -11.90
C GLY A 114 -4.90 -23.01 -13.09
N TYR A 115 -3.72 -22.46 -12.80
CA TYR A 115 -2.78 -21.94 -13.79
C TYR A 115 -3.40 -20.82 -14.66
N GLU A 116 -4.39 -20.10 -14.15
CA GLU A 116 -5.10 -19.03 -14.86
C GLU A 116 -4.93 -17.69 -14.14
N CYS A 117 -4.78 -16.61 -14.91
CA CYS A 117 -4.89 -15.26 -14.39
C CYS A 117 -6.34 -14.98 -14.02
N HIS A 118 -6.60 -14.70 -12.75
CA HIS A 118 -7.95 -14.43 -12.24
C HIS A 118 -8.68 -13.26 -12.90
N VAL A 119 -7.92 -12.37 -13.52
CA VAL A 119 -8.43 -11.11 -14.04
C VAL A 119 -8.58 -11.13 -15.56
N THR A 120 -7.72 -11.85 -16.27
CA THR A 120 -7.71 -11.88 -17.75
C THR A 120 -8.09 -13.23 -18.34
N GLY A 121 -8.07 -14.30 -17.53
CA GLY A 121 -8.29 -15.68 -17.97
C GLY A 121 -7.11 -16.30 -18.74
N GLN A 122 -6.00 -15.59 -18.93
CA GLN A 122 -4.82 -16.16 -19.60
C GLN A 122 -4.22 -17.32 -18.80
N GLN A 123 -3.73 -18.34 -19.51
CA GLN A 123 -3.15 -19.54 -18.90
C GLN A 123 -1.62 -19.48 -18.83
N ASP A 124 -1.04 -20.06 -17.78
CA ASP A 124 0.40 -20.16 -17.59
C ASP A 124 1.02 -21.22 -18.52
N PHE A 125 2.26 -21.00 -18.98
CA PHE A 125 3.03 -22.01 -19.74
C PHE A 125 3.18 -23.36 -19.03
N SER A 126 3.13 -23.38 -17.69
CA SER A 126 3.21 -24.61 -16.90
C SER A 126 1.86 -25.31 -16.72
N HIS A 127 0.77 -24.81 -17.30
CA HIS A 127 -0.53 -25.47 -17.27
C HIS A 127 -0.40 -26.88 -17.88
N PRO A 128 -0.82 -27.97 -17.19
CA PRO A 128 -0.55 -29.34 -17.63
C PRO A 128 -1.36 -29.78 -18.86
N SER A 129 -2.47 -29.11 -19.14
CA SER A 129 -3.30 -29.34 -20.34
C SER A 129 -3.98 -28.04 -20.79
N PRO A 130 -3.23 -27.06 -21.34
CA PRO A 130 -3.77 -25.75 -21.66
C PRO A 130 -4.89 -25.86 -22.70
N THR A 131 -5.93 -25.06 -22.51
CA THR A 131 -7.09 -24.99 -23.42
C THR A 131 -7.02 -23.79 -24.36
N LEU A 132 -6.18 -22.80 -24.03
CA LEU A 132 -5.92 -21.63 -24.86
C LEU A 132 -4.68 -21.86 -25.75
N GLU A 133 -4.73 -21.35 -26.98
CA GLU A 133 -3.56 -21.34 -27.87
C GLU A 133 -2.51 -20.33 -27.38
N ASP A 134 -2.96 -19.17 -26.87
CA ASP A 134 -2.11 -18.12 -26.31
C ASP A 134 -1.96 -18.30 -24.80
N VAL A 135 -0.91 -19.03 -24.41
CA VAL A 135 -0.42 -19.12 -23.02
C VAL A 135 0.65 -18.06 -22.75
N THR A 136 0.83 -17.68 -21.49
CA THR A 136 1.81 -16.67 -21.05
C THR A 136 2.52 -17.11 -19.78
N THR A 137 3.47 -16.31 -19.29
CA THR A 137 4.01 -16.49 -17.94
C THR A 137 3.14 -15.70 -16.97
N LEU A 138 2.58 -16.38 -15.96
CA LEU A 138 1.88 -15.75 -14.86
C LEU A 138 2.84 -15.45 -13.70
N GLU A 139 2.60 -14.31 -13.07
CA GLU A 139 3.34 -13.76 -11.95
C GLU A 139 2.48 -13.92 -10.68
N ALA A 140 3.12 -14.32 -9.58
CA ALA A 140 2.49 -14.48 -8.29
C ALA A 140 2.50 -13.13 -7.58
N ALA A 141 1.37 -12.43 -7.61
CA ALA A 141 1.20 -11.13 -6.98
C ALA A 141 0.89 -11.31 -5.50
N HIS A 142 1.65 -10.65 -4.63
CA HIS A 142 1.23 -10.46 -3.24
C HIS A 142 0.19 -9.33 -3.15
N ILE A 143 -0.81 -9.47 -2.28
CA ILE A 143 -1.81 -8.44 -2.01
C ILE A 143 -1.21 -7.37 -1.10
N ILE A 144 -0.67 -7.79 0.05
CA ILE A 144 0.20 -6.98 0.90
C ILE A 144 1.63 -7.38 0.57
N ARG A 145 2.44 -6.39 0.23
CA ARG A 145 3.76 -6.63 -0.35
C ARG A 145 4.74 -7.20 0.65
N ARG A 146 5.64 -8.03 0.13
CA ARG A 146 6.63 -8.77 0.94
C ARG A 146 7.59 -7.87 1.69
N ASP A 147 7.98 -6.76 1.07
CA ASP A 147 8.90 -5.78 1.65
C ASP A 147 8.36 -5.16 2.96
N ILE A 148 7.03 -5.19 3.18
CA ILE A 148 6.40 -4.73 4.44
C ILE A 148 6.72 -5.67 5.61
N ALA A 149 7.33 -6.83 5.39
CA ALA A 149 7.81 -7.74 6.43
C ALA A 149 9.33 -7.96 6.39
N ASP A 150 10.06 -7.20 5.57
CA ASP A 150 11.52 -7.33 5.45
C ASP A 150 12.24 -6.29 6.32
N PHE A 151 12.75 -6.74 7.46
CA PHE A 151 13.32 -5.87 8.47
C PHE A 151 14.59 -6.48 9.09
N ASP A 152 15.49 -5.60 9.53
CA ASP A 152 16.71 -5.98 10.23
C ASP A 152 16.37 -6.69 11.55
N ALA A 153 17.09 -7.77 11.86
CA ALA A 153 16.97 -8.47 13.14
C ALA A 153 17.57 -7.65 14.30
N ASP A 154 18.46 -6.69 14.03
CA ASP A 154 19.01 -5.79 15.05
C ASP A 154 17.97 -4.75 15.48
N GLN A 155 17.40 -4.97 16.67
CA GLN A 155 16.40 -4.10 17.29
C GLN A 155 16.91 -2.67 17.58
N THR A 156 18.22 -2.45 17.56
CA THR A 156 18.81 -1.13 17.80
C THR A 156 18.99 -0.32 16.51
N SER A 157 18.93 -0.99 15.36
CA SER A 157 19.05 -0.37 14.04
C SER A 157 17.93 0.64 13.78
N LEU A 158 18.24 1.65 12.97
CA LEU A 158 17.22 2.62 12.52
C LEU A 158 16.17 1.94 11.62
N SER A 159 16.58 0.92 10.86
CA SER A 159 15.68 0.09 10.04
C SER A 159 14.62 -0.59 10.90
N PHE A 160 15.01 -1.28 11.97
CA PHE A 160 14.07 -1.93 12.87
C PHE A 160 13.13 -0.94 13.58
N LYS A 161 13.63 0.22 13.99
CA LYS A 161 12.77 1.24 14.62
C LYS A 161 11.70 1.75 13.65
N SER A 162 12.08 2.01 12.40
CA SER A 162 11.13 2.39 11.35
C SER A 162 10.15 1.26 11.04
N ALA A 163 10.62 0.01 11.01
CA ALA A 163 9.79 -1.18 10.89
C ALA A 163 8.74 -1.29 12.00
N ALA A 164 9.14 -1.06 13.25
CA ALA A 164 8.24 -1.10 14.39
C ALA A 164 7.19 0.01 14.32
N THR A 165 7.58 1.23 13.91
CA THR A 165 6.63 2.34 13.65
C THR A 165 5.66 2.01 12.52
N THR A 166 6.17 1.47 11.42
CA THR A 166 5.37 0.97 10.29
C THR A 166 4.35 -0.06 10.75
N PHE A 167 4.81 -1.07 11.48
CA PHE A 167 3.98 -2.16 11.97
C PHE A 167 2.87 -1.63 12.88
N ASP A 168 3.18 -0.73 13.82
CA ASP A 168 2.18 -0.10 14.69
C ASP A 168 1.14 0.67 13.88
N ILE A 169 1.56 1.50 12.92
CA ILE A 169 0.62 2.24 12.06
C ILE A 169 -0.24 1.26 11.24
N LEU A 170 0.38 0.26 10.62
CA LEU A 170 -0.30 -0.72 9.79
C LEU A 170 -1.35 -1.46 10.61
N VAL A 171 -0.99 -2.03 11.76
CA VAL A 171 -1.91 -2.78 12.62
C VAL A 171 -3.08 -1.90 13.08
N ASN A 172 -2.81 -0.67 13.52
CA ASN A 172 -3.89 0.20 14.00
C ASN A 172 -4.77 0.74 12.85
N PHE A 173 -4.20 1.05 11.69
CA PHE A 173 -4.92 1.56 10.53
C PHE A 173 -5.71 0.48 9.77
N THR A 174 -5.24 -0.76 9.79
CA THR A 174 -5.86 -1.86 9.05
C THR A 174 -6.62 -2.83 9.94
N CYS A 175 -6.33 -2.86 11.24
CA CYS A 175 -6.81 -3.89 12.17
C CYS A 175 -6.45 -5.30 11.69
N LEU A 176 -5.24 -5.49 11.16
CA LEU A 176 -4.72 -6.82 10.86
C LEU A 176 -4.62 -7.65 12.15
N PRO A 177 -5.00 -8.93 12.14
CA PRO A 177 -4.95 -9.81 13.30
C PRO A 177 -3.54 -10.36 13.53
N VAL A 178 -2.54 -9.47 13.57
CA VAL A 178 -1.13 -9.81 13.82
C VAL A 178 -0.70 -9.14 15.13
N GLU A 179 -0.07 -9.90 16.02
CA GLU A 179 0.37 -9.39 17.32
C GLU A 179 1.84 -8.95 17.28
N GLN A 180 2.64 -9.64 16.45
CA GLN A 180 4.09 -9.45 16.35
C GLN A 180 4.54 -9.38 14.89
N LEU A 181 5.76 -8.89 14.67
CA LEU A 181 6.35 -8.71 13.34
C LEU A 181 6.54 -10.06 12.63
N GLU A 182 6.82 -11.11 13.39
CA GLU A 182 6.97 -12.48 12.91
C GLU A 182 5.65 -13.06 12.36
N ASP A 183 4.52 -12.69 12.97
CA ASP A 183 3.19 -13.09 12.49
C ASP A 183 2.90 -12.46 11.12
N LEU A 184 3.31 -11.21 10.93
CA LEU A 184 3.22 -10.53 9.65
C LEU A 184 4.05 -11.25 8.58
N LYS A 185 5.29 -11.65 8.91
CA LYS A 185 6.13 -12.41 7.98
C LYS A 185 5.51 -13.74 7.55
N ALA A 186 4.88 -14.45 8.49
CA ALA A 186 4.18 -15.70 8.18
C ALA A 186 2.95 -15.46 7.29
N LEU A 187 2.21 -14.37 7.50
CA LEU A 187 1.07 -13.97 6.69
C LEU A 187 1.48 -13.58 5.26
N ILE A 188 2.63 -12.95 5.10
CA ILE A 188 3.09 -12.43 3.80
C ILE A 188 3.26 -13.54 2.76
N ASP A 189 3.94 -14.65 3.10
CA ASP A 189 4.20 -15.76 2.18
C ASP A 189 3.07 -16.81 2.19
N ASP A 190 1.95 -16.56 2.91
CA ASP A 190 0.78 -17.44 2.90
C ASP A 190 -0.02 -17.25 1.60
N PRO A 191 -0.52 -18.33 0.96
CA PRO A 191 -1.32 -18.22 -0.27
C PRO A 191 -2.52 -17.27 -0.18
N SER A 192 -3.09 -17.05 1.02
CA SER A 192 -4.17 -16.08 1.23
C SER A 192 -3.76 -14.62 0.99
N ASN A 193 -2.47 -14.32 1.00
CA ASN A 193 -1.94 -13.02 0.60
C ASN A 193 -1.56 -12.95 -0.89
N GLY A 194 -2.01 -13.89 -1.72
CA GLY A 194 -1.54 -14.02 -3.10
C GLY A 194 -2.60 -14.29 -4.15
N MET A 195 -2.34 -13.87 -5.40
CA MET A 195 -3.09 -14.28 -6.58
C MET A 195 -2.21 -14.31 -7.85
N LEU A 196 -2.60 -15.09 -8.85
CA LEU A 196 -1.94 -15.07 -10.15
C LEU A 196 -2.44 -13.96 -11.08
N LEU A 197 -1.49 -13.21 -11.62
CA LEU A 197 -1.74 -12.16 -12.60
C LEU A 197 -0.84 -12.34 -13.83
N GLU A 198 -1.32 -11.94 -14.99
CA GLU A 198 -0.43 -11.70 -16.13
C GLU A 198 0.39 -10.43 -15.89
N ARG A 199 1.57 -10.34 -16.51
CA ARG A 199 2.57 -9.29 -16.26
C ARG A 199 2.06 -7.84 -16.21
N ASN A 200 1.20 -7.41 -17.13
CA ASN A 200 0.70 -6.03 -17.15
C ASN A 200 -0.34 -5.78 -16.03
N ALA A 201 -1.21 -6.76 -15.76
CA ALA A 201 -2.14 -6.74 -14.66
C ALA A 201 -1.38 -6.71 -13.34
N HIS A 202 -0.34 -7.54 -13.19
CA HIS A 202 0.58 -7.56 -12.07
C HIS A 202 1.21 -6.19 -11.82
N ALA A 203 1.89 -5.64 -12.83
CA ALA A 203 2.51 -4.32 -12.75
C ALA A 203 1.50 -3.21 -12.38
N GLY A 204 0.29 -3.25 -12.93
CA GLY A 204 -0.76 -2.29 -12.59
C GLY A 204 -1.30 -2.44 -11.16
N PHE A 205 -1.35 -3.67 -10.65
CA PHE A 205 -1.82 -3.98 -9.29
C PHE A 205 -0.80 -3.53 -8.24
N GLU A 206 0.47 -3.84 -8.47
CA GLU A 206 1.59 -3.39 -7.63
C GLU A 206 1.72 -1.86 -7.62
N ALA A 207 1.52 -1.22 -8.78
CA ALA A 207 1.56 0.24 -8.89
C ALA A 207 0.30 0.93 -8.33
N LEU A 208 -0.64 0.18 -7.75
CA LEU A 208 -1.91 0.66 -7.19
C LEU A 208 -2.79 1.42 -8.20
N LEU A 209 -2.71 1.05 -9.48
CA LEU A 209 -3.50 1.68 -10.55
C LEU A 209 -4.91 1.10 -10.64
N TRP A 210 -5.10 -0.10 -10.09
CA TRP A 210 -6.39 -0.76 -9.93
C TRP A 210 -6.36 -1.64 -8.67
N CYS A 211 -7.53 -1.96 -8.15
CA CYS A 211 -7.72 -2.84 -7.00
C CYS A 211 -8.99 -3.69 -7.17
N LEU A 212 -9.27 -4.55 -6.18
CA LEU A 212 -10.46 -5.38 -6.13
C LEU A 212 -11.42 -4.85 -5.06
N GLU A 213 -12.64 -4.51 -5.47
CA GLU A 213 -13.70 -4.08 -4.56
C GLU A 213 -14.65 -5.24 -4.30
N LYS A 214 -14.88 -5.58 -3.03
CA LYS A 214 -15.73 -6.71 -2.67
C LYS A 214 -17.18 -6.48 -3.08
N THR A 215 -17.77 -7.46 -3.76
CA THR A 215 -19.20 -7.45 -4.10
C THR A 215 -19.98 -8.56 -3.41
N ASP A 216 -19.36 -9.74 -3.23
CA ASP A 216 -19.92 -10.89 -2.53
C ASP A 216 -18.77 -11.71 -1.90
N VAL A 217 -19.08 -12.85 -1.29
CA VAL A 217 -18.10 -13.81 -0.77
C VAL A 217 -17.20 -14.28 -1.92
N ASN A 218 -15.89 -14.09 -1.76
CA ASN A 218 -14.87 -14.43 -2.76
C ASN A 218 -15.09 -13.82 -4.16
N THR A 219 -15.95 -12.81 -4.28
CA THR A 219 -16.31 -12.19 -5.56
C THR A 219 -16.07 -10.70 -5.49
N TYR A 220 -15.36 -10.19 -6.49
CA TYR A 220 -14.84 -8.82 -6.50
C TYR A 220 -15.06 -8.17 -7.86
N LYS A 221 -15.27 -6.86 -7.83
CA LYS A 221 -15.25 -6.00 -9.02
C LYS A 221 -13.85 -5.41 -9.18
N VAL A 222 -13.36 -5.35 -10.42
CA VAL A 222 -12.12 -4.62 -10.71
C VAL A 222 -12.39 -3.11 -10.70
N GLN A 223 -11.82 -2.41 -9.73
CA GLN A 223 -11.94 -0.97 -9.56
C GLN A 223 -10.67 -0.28 -10.08
N ARG A 224 -10.82 0.58 -11.09
CA ARG A 224 -9.70 1.37 -11.64
C ARG A 224 -9.53 2.64 -10.82
N VAL A 225 -8.36 2.81 -10.23
CA VAL A 225 -8.01 3.98 -9.43
C VAL A 225 -7.44 5.07 -10.33
N SER A 226 -6.70 4.69 -11.37
CA SER A 226 -6.17 5.61 -12.38
C SER A 226 -6.68 5.27 -13.78
N SER A 227 -6.90 6.30 -14.59
CA SER A 227 -7.22 6.14 -16.02
C SER A 227 -6.00 5.82 -16.88
N LYS A 228 -4.78 6.03 -16.38
CA LYS A 228 -3.53 5.77 -17.07
C LYS A 228 -2.83 4.53 -16.52
N GLY A 229 -2.15 3.78 -17.39
CA GLY A 229 -1.24 2.71 -17.00
C GLY A 229 -1.88 1.38 -16.58
N THR A 230 -3.19 1.19 -16.76
CA THR A 230 -3.89 -0.04 -16.35
C THR A 230 -3.68 -1.23 -17.29
N GLY A 231 -2.84 -1.12 -18.34
CA GLY A 231 -2.51 -2.26 -19.22
C GLY A 231 -3.75 -2.94 -19.82
N LEU A 232 -3.79 -4.28 -19.80
CA LEU A 232 -4.92 -5.06 -20.29
C LEU A 232 -6.20 -4.90 -19.44
N ILE A 233 -6.07 -4.47 -18.18
CA ILE A 233 -7.22 -4.16 -17.31
C ILE A 233 -8.10 -3.08 -17.91
N SER A 234 -7.51 -2.14 -18.68
CA SER A 234 -8.27 -1.11 -19.41
C SER A 234 -9.29 -1.68 -20.40
N ARG A 235 -9.06 -2.91 -20.89
CA ARG A 235 -9.89 -3.60 -21.88
C ARG A 235 -10.98 -4.46 -21.25
N LEU A 236 -10.90 -4.74 -19.95
CA LEU A 236 -11.96 -5.46 -19.26
C LEU A 236 -13.25 -4.65 -19.27
N ASP A 237 -14.38 -5.36 -19.33
CA ASP A 237 -15.68 -4.75 -19.12
C ASP A 237 -15.73 -4.09 -17.75
N LYS A 238 -16.43 -2.96 -17.66
CA LYS A 238 -16.55 -2.20 -16.40
C LYS A 238 -17.18 -3.01 -15.26
N ASP A 239 -17.88 -4.10 -15.60
CA ASP A 239 -18.56 -4.98 -14.65
C ASP A 239 -17.93 -6.39 -14.65
N ALA A 240 -16.69 -6.51 -15.10
CA ALA A 240 -15.93 -7.74 -14.97
C ALA A 240 -15.79 -8.11 -13.48
N LEU A 241 -16.23 -9.33 -13.15
CA LEU A 241 -16.12 -9.91 -11.82
C LEU A 241 -14.95 -10.88 -11.78
N VAL A 242 -14.23 -10.83 -10.67
CA VAL A 242 -13.18 -11.79 -10.30
C VAL A 242 -13.75 -12.68 -9.21
N VAL A 243 -13.74 -13.99 -9.43
CA VAL A 243 -14.24 -14.98 -8.48
C VAL A 243 -13.08 -15.89 -8.10
N PHE A 244 -12.76 -15.95 -6.81
CA PHE A 244 -11.71 -16.83 -6.31
C PHE A 244 -12.27 -18.20 -5.91
N GLU A 245 -11.69 -19.25 -6.46
CA GLU A 245 -12.04 -20.64 -6.19
C GLU A 245 -10.76 -21.49 -6.13
N ASP A 246 -10.74 -22.54 -5.30
CA ASP A 246 -9.61 -23.46 -5.21
C ASP A 246 -9.77 -24.60 -6.23
N LYS A 247 -9.00 -24.52 -7.30
CA LYS A 247 -8.93 -25.50 -8.39
C LYS A 247 -7.85 -26.56 -8.18
N SER A 248 -7.13 -26.57 -7.05
CA SER A 248 -5.98 -27.47 -6.82
C SER A 248 -6.32 -28.95 -6.99
N SER A 249 -7.53 -29.37 -6.60
CA SER A 249 -8.01 -30.74 -6.75
C SER A 249 -8.06 -31.25 -8.20
N GLN A 250 -8.10 -30.36 -9.19
CA GLN A 250 -8.14 -30.70 -10.62
C GLN A 250 -6.76 -31.12 -11.15
N PHE A 251 -5.69 -30.71 -10.47
CA PHE A 251 -4.31 -30.87 -10.94
C PHE A 251 -3.50 -31.86 -10.11
N LEU A 252 -4.03 -32.28 -8.97
CA LEU A 252 -3.43 -33.33 -8.15
C LEU A 252 -3.73 -34.69 -8.78
N GLN A 253 -2.69 -35.29 -9.38
CA GLN A 253 -2.79 -36.63 -9.95
C GLN A 253 -3.33 -37.60 -8.89
N ALA A 254 -4.35 -38.38 -9.25
CA ALA A 254 -4.95 -39.37 -8.37
C ALA A 254 -3.85 -40.23 -7.70
N PRO A 255 -3.86 -40.38 -6.37
CA PRO A 255 -2.75 -41.03 -5.71
C PRO A 255 -2.73 -42.50 -6.10
N SER A 256 -1.74 -42.91 -6.90
CA SER A 256 -1.32 -44.31 -6.91
C SER A 256 -0.74 -44.60 -5.52
N ASN A 257 -1.59 -45.08 -4.61
CA ASN A 257 -1.24 -45.73 -3.34
C ASN A 257 -0.76 -44.86 -2.15
N SER A 258 -1.18 -43.61 -1.99
CA SER A 258 -1.02 -42.96 -0.67
C SER A 258 -2.22 -42.07 -0.27
N LEU A 259 -2.69 -42.26 0.96
CA LEU A 259 -3.77 -41.55 1.66
C LEU A 259 -3.47 -40.05 1.90
N LYS A 260 -2.63 -39.39 1.09
CA LYS A 260 -2.38 -37.96 1.20
C LYS A 260 -3.62 -37.21 0.70
N ARG A 261 -4.54 -36.90 1.60
CA ARG A 261 -5.60 -35.92 1.37
C ARG A 261 -4.93 -34.62 0.93
N SER A 262 -5.32 -34.11 -0.24
CA SER A 262 -4.97 -32.75 -0.61
C SER A 262 -5.71 -31.82 0.35
N PHE A 263 -4.97 -31.01 1.10
CA PHE A 263 -5.58 -29.93 1.85
C PHE A 263 -5.92 -28.80 0.87
N PRO A 264 -7.10 -28.18 1.00
CA PRO A 264 -7.45 -27.03 0.18
C PRO A 264 -6.44 -25.90 0.42
N ILE A 265 -6.08 -25.20 -0.65
CA ILE A 265 -5.15 -24.07 -0.59
C ILE A 265 -5.98 -22.81 -0.29
N SER A 266 -5.54 -22.02 0.69
CA SER A 266 -6.26 -20.81 1.13
C SER A 266 -6.54 -19.86 -0.04
N LEU A 267 -7.79 -19.43 -0.14
CA LEU A 267 -8.20 -18.35 -1.05
C LEU A 267 -7.63 -17.01 -0.57
N PRO A 268 -7.55 -16.01 -1.46
CA PRO A 268 -7.19 -14.66 -1.07
C PRO A 268 -8.04 -14.15 0.09
N ASP A 269 -7.39 -13.64 1.12
CA ASP A 269 -8.04 -13.14 2.31
C ASP A 269 -8.75 -11.80 2.00
N GLU A 270 -10.05 -11.74 2.33
CA GLU A 270 -10.90 -10.60 1.99
C GLU A 270 -10.43 -9.31 2.67
N LYS A 271 -9.82 -9.42 3.86
CA LYS A 271 -9.30 -8.29 4.63
C LYS A 271 -8.05 -7.73 3.97
N LEU A 272 -7.14 -8.58 3.50
CA LEU A 272 -5.96 -8.14 2.74
C LEU A 272 -6.35 -7.41 1.46
N ILE A 273 -7.34 -7.92 0.73
CA ILE A 273 -7.88 -7.26 -0.47
C ILE A 273 -8.46 -5.89 -0.13
N ALA A 274 -9.26 -5.80 0.94
CA ALA A 274 -9.85 -4.53 1.37
C ALA A 274 -8.78 -3.49 1.78
N ILE A 275 -7.71 -3.94 2.44
CA ILE A 275 -6.56 -3.09 2.78
C ILE A 275 -5.88 -2.57 1.52
N HIS A 276 -5.57 -3.43 0.55
CA HIS A 276 -4.96 -3.01 -0.72
C HIS A 276 -5.85 -1.98 -1.44
N ALA A 277 -7.16 -2.23 -1.54
CA ALA A 277 -8.09 -1.31 -2.15
C ALA A 277 -8.16 0.05 -1.44
N ALA A 278 -8.15 0.05 -0.10
CA ALA A 278 -8.12 1.26 0.70
C ALA A 278 -6.82 2.05 0.50
N ILE A 279 -5.66 1.38 0.49
CA ILE A 279 -4.36 2.02 0.26
C ILE A 279 -4.26 2.58 -1.17
N ALA A 280 -4.76 1.85 -2.17
CA ALA A 280 -4.77 2.34 -3.56
C ALA A 280 -5.62 3.61 -3.69
N GLY A 281 -6.83 3.60 -3.12
CA GLY A 281 -7.70 4.77 -3.09
C GLY A 281 -7.09 5.95 -2.34
N LEU A 282 -6.46 5.69 -1.20
CA LEU A 282 -5.77 6.69 -0.38
C LEU A 282 -4.62 7.34 -1.16
N MET A 283 -3.74 6.53 -1.75
CA MET A 283 -2.60 6.98 -2.57
C MET A 283 -3.03 7.92 -3.70
N HIS A 284 -4.16 7.62 -4.33
CA HIS A 284 -4.70 8.43 -5.40
C HIS A 284 -5.35 9.72 -4.88
N MET A 285 -6.19 9.62 -3.85
CA MET A 285 -6.92 10.76 -3.30
C MET A 285 -5.99 11.80 -2.67
N SER A 286 -4.92 11.36 -2.00
CA SER A 286 -3.95 12.26 -1.36
C SER A 286 -2.94 12.87 -2.35
N GLY A 287 -2.78 12.27 -3.55
CA GLY A 287 -1.70 12.60 -4.48
C GLY A 287 -0.37 11.90 -4.19
N ALA A 288 -0.27 11.14 -3.08
CA ALA A 288 0.96 10.44 -2.68
C ALA A 288 1.50 9.50 -3.75
N GLY A 289 0.62 8.79 -4.47
CA GLY A 289 1.05 7.88 -5.53
C GLY A 289 1.85 8.58 -6.63
N ARG A 290 1.37 9.74 -7.10
CA ARG A 290 2.05 10.54 -8.13
C ARG A 290 3.32 11.21 -7.57
N PHE A 291 3.28 11.67 -6.32
CA PHE A 291 4.44 12.22 -5.65
C PHE A 291 5.60 11.22 -5.61
N PHE A 292 5.33 9.99 -5.18
CA PHE A 292 6.32 8.92 -5.16
C PHE A 292 6.76 8.48 -6.56
N ASP A 293 5.86 8.47 -7.56
CA ASP A 293 6.27 8.17 -8.94
C ASP A 293 7.33 9.15 -9.45
N GLU A 294 7.16 10.45 -9.21
CA GLU A 294 8.16 11.45 -9.60
C GLU A 294 9.45 11.33 -8.76
N LEU A 295 9.31 11.07 -7.47
CA LEU A 295 10.44 10.82 -6.57
C LEU A 295 11.29 9.66 -7.07
N PHE A 296 10.69 8.49 -7.28
CA PHE A 296 11.40 7.29 -7.73
C PHE A 296 12.00 7.45 -9.12
N ARG A 297 11.28 8.09 -10.05
CA ARG A 297 11.83 8.41 -11.38
C ARG A 297 13.12 9.23 -11.32
N ARG A 298 13.30 10.07 -10.29
CA ARG A 298 14.51 10.90 -10.16
C ARG A 298 15.68 10.19 -9.49
N TYR A 299 15.40 9.32 -8.52
CA TYR A 299 16.42 8.74 -7.64
C TYR A 299 16.71 7.24 -7.88
N ILE A 300 15.88 6.55 -8.66
CA ILE A 300 16.05 5.12 -8.96
C ILE A 300 16.48 4.90 -10.41
N ASP A 301 16.04 5.75 -11.35
CA ASP A 301 16.31 5.58 -12.78
C ASP A 301 17.55 6.36 -13.29
N ASP A 302 18.21 7.16 -12.44
CA ASP A 302 19.45 7.89 -12.79
C ASP A 302 20.66 7.09 -12.30
N ASP A 303 21.40 6.48 -13.24
CA ASP A 303 22.50 5.50 -13.04
C ASP A 303 23.67 6.02 -12.16
N ASP A 304 23.73 7.34 -11.95
CA ASP A 304 24.73 8.06 -11.14
C ASP A 304 24.21 8.49 -9.75
N SER A 305 22.94 8.24 -9.42
CA SER A 305 22.39 8.56 -8.11
C SER A 305 22.57 7.39 -7.15
N THR A 306 23.10 7.64 -5.95
CA THR A 306 22.96 6.66 -4.84
C THR A 306 21.46 6.38 -4.74
N PRO A 307 21.03 5.13 -4.94
CA PRO A 307 19.62 4.84 -4.88
C PRO A 307 19.11 5.30 -3.51
N LEU A 308 17.87 5.76 -3.43
CA LEU A 308 17.18 5.85 -2.15
C LEU A 308 16.97 4.39 -1.68
N ILE A 309 18.04 3.72 -1.28
CA ILE A 309 18.05 2.30 -0.92
C ILE A 309 17.35 2.12 0.43
N GLN A 310 17.31 3.18 1.25
CA GLN A 310 16.73 3.11 2.57
C GLN A 310 15.85 4.31 2.87
N TRP A 311 14.72 3.98 3.47
CA TRP A 311 13.86 4.83 4.27
C TRP A 311 14.46 6.13 4.84
N ILE A 312 15.62 6.01 5.51
CA ILE A 312 16.33 7.13 6.17
C ILE A 312 16.74 8.21 5.16
N ASP A 313 17.02 7.82 3.92
CA ASP A 313 17.41 8.73 2.86
C ASP A 313 16.20 9.49 2.31
N LEU A 314 14.99 8.91 2.39
CA LEU A 314 13.75 9.64 2.10
C LEU A 314 13.45 10.67 3.20
N GLU A 315 13.50 10.28 4.47
CA GLU A 315 13.32 11.24 5.57
C GLU A 315 14.33 12.38 5.48
N LYS A 316 15.60 12.07 5.18
CA LYS A 316 16.62 13.09 4.93
C LYS A 316 16.30 13.92 3.69
N ALA A 317 15.85 13.33 2.58
CA ALA A 317 15.54 14.07 1.35
C ALA A 317 14.38 15.04 1.55
N VAL A 318 13.30 14.61 2.21
CA VAL A 318 12.15 15.45 2.57
C VAL A 318 12.60 16.61 3.47
N ASN A 319 13.39 16.32 4.51
CA ASN A 319 13.92 17.35 5.41
C ASN A 319 15.01 18.25 4.75
N LEU A 320 15.77 17.73 3.78
CA LEU A 320 16.84 18.45 3.08
C LEU A 320 16.28 19.45 2.06
N GLU A 321 15.13 19.16 1.43
CA GLU A 321 14.48 20.08 0.50
C GLU A 321 13.94 21.31 1.24
N GLU A 322 13.34 21.13 2.43
CA GLU A 322 13.02 22.22 3.36
C GLU A 322 14.27 23.05 3.71
N THR A 323 15.39 22.39 3.99
CA THR A 323 16.67 23.07 4.27
C THR A 323 17.21 23.84 3.06
N ARG A 324 16.98 23.32 1.85
CA ARG A 324 17.49 23.89 0.60
C ARG A 324 16.68 25.10 0.16
N ASP A 325 15.37 25.09 0.37
CA ASP A 325 14.51 26.23 0.07
C ASP A 325 14.73 27.36 1.09
N LEU A 326 14.92 27.04 2.38
CA LEU A 326 15.39 28.01 3.39
C LEU A 326 16.73 28.66 3.01
N LEU A 327 17.66 27.90 2.42
CA LEU A 327 18.95 28.40 1.93
C LEU A 327 18.80 29.34 0.73
N LYS A 328 17.87 29.05 -0.20
CA LYS A 328 17.58 29.94 -1.35
C LYS A 328 16.98 31.26 -0.89
N ASP A 329 16.09 31.23 0.10
CA ASP A 329 15.45 32.44 0.64
C ASP A 329 16.47 33.32 1.37
N LEU A 330 17.38 32.72 2.16
CA LEU A 330 18.48 33.44 2.80
C LEU A 330 19.45 34.06 1.80
N GLN A 331 19.73 33.39 0.68
CA GLN A 331 20.57 33.93 -0.39
C GLN A 331 19.90 35.10 -1.13
N GLN A 332 18.57 35.08 -1.33
CA GLN A 332 17.84 36.20 -1.91
C GLN A 332 17.83 37.43 -1.00
N ILE A 333 17.77 37.24 0.33
CA ILE A 333 17.84 38.33 1.31
C ILE A 333 19.23 39.02 1.28
N GLN A 334 20.32 38.25 1.17
CA GLN A 334 21.68 38.78 1.11
C GLN A 334 22.02 39.55 -0.18
N VAL A 335 21.33 39.26 -1.28
CA VAL A 335 21.50 39.98 -2.56
C VAL A 335 20.68 41.28 -2.60
N SER A 336 19.70 41.43 -1.71
CA SER A 336 18.77 42.57 -1.66
C SER A 336 19.16 43.65 -0.63
N SER A 337 20.25 43.45 0.12
CA SER A 337 20.78 44.35 1.15
C SER A 337 22.09 45.00 0.71
#